data_AF-A0AAV5THU7-F1
#
_entry.id   AF-A0AAV5THU7-F1
#
_cell.length_a   1.000
_cell.length_b   1.000
_cell.length_c   1.000
_cell.angle_alpha   90.00
_cell.angle_beta   90.00
_cell.angle_gamma   90.00
#
_symmetry.space_group_name_H-M   'P 1'
#
loop_
_entity.id
_entity.type
_entity.pdbx_description
1 polymer ?
#
loop_
_entity_poly.entity_id
_entity_poly.type
_entity_poly.pdbx_seq_one_letter_code
_entity_poly.pdbx_strand_id
1 'polypeptide(L)'
;TDVNSTACDNCVKDPCPNANFNCINGLNTRTCACVEGRTGVNCELVAGSVCASYPCLNGGKCTAVAANTAFSCACSSGYIGQQCQVQ
;
A
#
# COMPACT_ATOMS: atom_id res chain seq x y z
N THR A 1 -21.60 13.99 -19.93
CA THR A 1 -20.75 14.08 -18.73
C THR A 1 -19.59 13.13 -18.96
N ASP A 2 -18.57 13.62 -19.67
CA ASP A 2 -17.54 12.73 -20.22
C ASP A 2 -16.46 12.51 -19.17
N VAL A 3 -16.52 11.34 -18.52
CA VAL A 3 -15.53 10.83 -17.56
C VAL A 3 -14.21 10.40 -18.22
N ASN A 4 -13.98 10.77 -19.48
CA ASN A 4 -12.78 10.43 -20.24
C ASN A 4 -11.88 11.65 -20.46
N SER A 5 -11.55 12.34 -19.37
CA SER A 5 -10.45 13.30 -19.38
C SER A 5 -9.18 12.56 -18.96
N THR A 6 -8.32 12.26 -19.94
CA THR A 6 -6.99 11.69 -19.74
C THR A 6 -6.12 12.52 -18.76
N ALA A 7 -6.49 13.79 -18.54
CA ALA A 7 -5.86 14.66 -17.53
C ALA A 7 -6.23 14.30 -16.07
N CYS A 8 -7.27 13.50 -15.84
CA CYS A 8 -7.68 12.99 -14.52
C CYS A 8 -7.52 11.47 -14.38
N ASP A 9 -6.76 10.83 -15.27
CA ASP A 9 -6.44 9.41 -15.12
C ASP A 9 -5.36 9.21 -14.05
N ASN A 10 -5.80 8.79 -12.86
CA ASN A 10 -4.91 8.54 -11.74
C ASN A 10 -4.02 7.31 -11.98
N CYS A 11 -4.40 6.39 -12.87
CA CYS A 11 -3.57 5.24 -13.24
C CYS A 11 -2.38 5.62 -14.12
N VAL A 12 -2.46 6.75 -14.83
CA VAL A 12 -1.32 7.30 -15.59
C VAL A 12 -0.41 8.12 -14.69
N LYS A 13 -0.98 8.96 -13.81
CA LYS A 13 -0.20 9.84 -12.93
C LYS A 13 0.51 9.09 -11.82
N ASP A 14 -0.13 8.07 -11.28
CA ASP A 14 0.36 7.25 -10.19
C ASP A 14 0.05 5.79 -10.56
N PRO A 15 0.92 5.09 -11.30
CA PRO A 15 0.68 3.72 -11.75
C PRO A 15 0.92 2.71 -10.63
N CYS A 16 0.23 1.56 -10.64
CA CYS A 16 0.49 0.51 -9.65
C CYS A 16 1.95 0.03 -9.78
N PRO A 17 2.65 -0.27 -8.67
CA PRO A 17 4.10 -0.48 -8.71
C PRO A 17 4.52 -1.73 -9.49
N ASN A 18 3.61 -2.68 -9.69
CA ASN A 18 3.84 -3.89 -10.48
C ASN A 18 2.84 -3.92 -11.65
N ALA A 19 3.35 -4.19 -12.85
CA ALA A 19 2.56 -4.28 -14.08
C ALA A 19 1.50 -5.40 -14.03
N ASN A 20 1.65 -6.37 -13.12
CA ASN A 20 0.66 -7.45 -12.93
C ASN A 20 -0.58 -7.01 -12.13
N PHE A 21 -0.59 -5.82 -11.52
CA PHE A 21 -1.76 -5.30 -10.80
C PHE A 21 -2.61 -4.47 -11.74
N ASN A 22 -3.91 -4.78 -11.80
CA ASN A 22 -4.83 -4.01 -12.62
C ASN A 22 -5.15 -2.68 -11.91
N CYS A 23 -4.81 -1.55 -12.53
CA CYS A 23 -5.14 -0.24 -12.00
C CYS A 23 -6.55 0.15 -12.41
N ILE A 24 -7.38 0.50 -11.42
CA ILE A 24 -8.75 0.96 -11.61
C ILE A 24 -8.78 2.45 -11.32
N ASN A 25 -9.05 3.25 -12.35
CA ASN A 25 -9.18 4.70 -12.21
C ASN A 25 -10.47 5.06 -11.45
N GLY A 26 -10.35 5.95 -10.47
CA GLY A 26 -11.45 6.47 -9.66
C GLY A 26 -11.50 8.00 -9.69
N LEU A 27 -12.54 8.57 -9.08
CA LEU A 27 -12.70 10.01 -8.98
C LEU A 27 -11.67 10.58 -7.98
N ASN A 28 -10.59 11.18 -8.49
CA ASN A 28 -9.43 11.70 -7.71
C ASN A 28 -8.64 10.64 -6.92
N THR A 29 -8.84 9.36 -7.24
CA THR A 29 -8.12 8.27 -6.61
C THR A 29 -7.86 7.16 -7.62
N ARG A 30 -7.01 6.22 -7.24
CA ARG A 30 -6.78 4.97 -7.96
C ARG A 30 -6.87 3.82 -6.99
N THR A 31 -7.24 2.66 -7.52
CA THR A 31 -7.21 1.41 -6.77
C THR A 31 -6.41 0.38 -7.55
N CYS A 32 -5.41 -0.23 -6.91
CA CYS A 32 -4.72 -1.39 -7.47
C CYS A 32 -5.49 -2.66 -7.12
N ALA A 33 -6.03 -3.35 -8.12
CA ALA A 33 -6.58 -4.68 -7.94
C ALA A 33 -5.42 -5.67 -7.81
N CYS A 34 -5.22 -6.15 -6.58
CA CYS A 34 -4.12 -7.03 -6.24
C CYS A 34 -4.35 -8.46 -6.76
N VAL A 35 -3.26 -9.11 -7.16
CA VAL A 35 -3.27 -10.56 -7.40
C VAL A 35 -3.52 -11.31 -6.09
N GLU A 36 -3.89 -12.59 -6.22
CA GLU A 36 -4.07 -13.48 -5.08
C GLU A 36 -2.84 -13.47 -4.16
N GLY A 37 -3.08 -13.41 -2.85
CA GLY A 37 -2.01 -13.36 -1.84
C GLY A 37 -1.38 -11.98 -1.62
N ARG A 38 -1.86 -10.91 -2.28
CA ARG A 38 -1.40 -9.53 -2.08
C ARG A 38 -2.53 -8.62 -1.61
N THR A 39 -2.18 -7.57 -0.87
CA THR A 39 -3.11 -6.54 -0.36
C THR A 39 -2.36 -5.24 -0.06
N GLY A 40 -3.07 -4.19 0.34
CA GLY A 40 -2.55 -2.84 0.52
C GLY A 40 -2.88 -1.92 -0.65
N VAL A 41 -2.62 -0.62 -0.48
CA VAL A 41 -2.96 0.41 -1.49
C VAL A 41 -2.20 0.19 -2.79
N ASN A 42 -0.97 -0.31 -2.69
CA ASN A 42 -0.08 -0.61 -3.80
C ASN A 42 0.19 -2.12 -3.94
N CYS A 43 -0.65 -2.96 -3.31
CA CYS A 43 -0.48 -4.42 -3.27
C CYS A 43 0.89 -4.89 -2.74
N GLU A 44 1.48 -4.08 -1.87
CA GLU A 44 2.81 -4.26 -1.29
C GLU A 44 2.83 -5.28 -0.15
N LEU A 45 1.68 -5.52 0.48
CA LEU A 45 1.54 -6.39 1.65
C LEU A 45 1.16 -7.81 1.20
N VAL A 46 1.65 -8.80 1.93
CA VAL A 46 1.25 -10.20 1.74
C VAL A 46 -0.07 -10.41 2.48
N ALA A 47 -1.11 -10.84 1.76
CA ALA A 47 -2.40 -11.14 2.36
C ALA A 47 -2.24 -12.27 3.40
N GLY A 48 -2.85 -12.10 4.58
CA GLY A 48 -2.68 -13.02 5.70
C GLY A 48 -1.38 -12.81 6.50
N SER A 49 -0.52 -11.87 6.12
CA SER A 49 0.60 -11.46 6.96
C SER A 49 0.11 -10.54 8.09
N VAL A 50 0.75 -10.63 9.26
CA VAL A 50 0.54 -9.64 10.34
C VAL A 50 0.90 -8.22 9.93
N CYS A 51 1.78 -8.04 8.93
CA CYS A 51 2.04 -6.73 8.33
C CYS A 51 0.86 -6.18 7.53
N ALA A 52 -0.04 -7.04 7.03
CA ALA A 52 -1.27 -6.58 6.37
C ALA A 52 -2.30 -6.10 7.39
N SER A 53 -2.36 -6.74 8.57
CA SER A 53 -3.24 -6.34 9.66
C SER A 53 -2.72 -5.11 10.43
N TYR A 54 -1.40 -4.98 10.54
CA TYR A 54 -0.72 -3.91 11.27
C TYR A 54 0.38 -3.27 10.41
N PRO A 55 0.00 -2.54 9.34
CA PRO A 55 0.98 -1.92 8.46
C PRO A 55 1.73 -0.79 9.17
N CYS A 56 3.01 -0.61 8.82
CA CYS A 56 3.76 0.56 9.24
C CYS A 56 3.33 1.76 8.41
N LEU A 57 3.16 2.91 9.06
CA LEU A 57 2.74 4.17 8.46
C LEU A 57 3.96 5.02 8.09
N ASN A 58 3.71 6.14 7.40
CA ASN A 58 4.71 7.18 7.11
C ASN A 58 6.00 6.65 6.45
N GLY A 59 5.84 5.71 5.52
CA GLY A 59 6.96 5.08 4.81
C GLY A 59 7.80 4.13 5.67
N GLY A 60 7.29 3.68 6.82
CA GLY A 60 7.92 2.64 7.60
C GLY A 60 7.94 1.30 6.88
N LYS A 61 9.01 0.52 7.06
CA LYS A 61 9.15 -0.82 6.48
C LYS A 61 8.68 -1.87 7.49
N CYS A 62 7.65 -2.63 7.14
CA CYS A 62 7.16 -3.74 7.96
C CYS A 62 7.94 -5.03 7.71
N THR A 63 8.24 -5.74 8.80
CA THR A 63 8.76 -7.11 8.76
C THR A 63 7.93 -7.99 9.67
N ALA A 64 7.40 -9.09 9.13
CA ALA A 64 6.76 -10.12 9.95
C ALA A 64 7.85 -10.90 10.71
N VAL A 65 7.66 -11.05 12.01
CA VAL A 65 8.56 -11.75 12.94
C VAL A 65 7.80 -12.83 13.70
N ALA A 66 8.51 -13.65 14.47
CA ALA A 66 7.93 -14.75 15.25
C ALA A 66 6.97 -15.64 14.42
N ALA A 67 7.45 -16.12 13.27
CA ALA A 67 6.66 -16.94 12.34
C ALA A 67 5.31 -16.31 11.93
N ASN A 68 5.31 -15.00 11.62
CA ASN A 68 4.12 -14.24 11.20
C ASN A 68 3.04 -14.13 12.29
N THR A 69 3.45 -14.12 13.57
CA THR A 69 2.54 -13.83 14.71
C THR A 69 2.76 -12.44 15.32
N ALA A 70 3.89 -11.80 15.01
CA ALA A 70 4.21 -10.45 15.43
C ALA A 70 4.83 -9.66 14.29
N PHE A 71 4.80 -8.32 14.39
CA PHE A 71 5.34 -7.42 13.38
C PHE A 71 6.38 -6.48 14.00
N SER A 72 7.31 -6.01 13.18
CA SER A 72 8.25 -4.96 13.54
C SER A 72 8.30 -3.91 12.44
N CYS A 73 8.26 -2.64 12.83
CA CYS A 73 8.33 -1.51 11.93
C CYS A 73 9.68 -0.80 12.04
N ALA A 74 10.40 -0.72 10.93
CA ALA A 74 11.54 0.17 10.79
C ALA A 74 11.04 1.53 10.30
N CYS A 75 11.00 2.52 11.20
CA CYS A 75 10.48 3.85 10.90
C CYS A 75 11.48 4.71 10.12
N SER A 76 10.93 5.54 9.23
CA SER A 76 11.70 6.59 8.56
C SER A 76 12.13 7.67 9.54
N SER A 77 13.14 8.47 9.17
CA SER A 77 13.68 9.52 10.04
C SER A 77 12.58 10.52 10.44
N GLY A 78 12.52 10.83 11.73
CA GLY A 78 11.51 11.72 12.29
C GLY A 78 10.14 11.07 12.48
N TYR A 79 10.02 9.74 12.41
CA TYR A 79 8.81 9.02 12.81
C TYR A 79 9.10 7.98 13.87
N ILE A 80 8.18 7.82 14.82
CA ILE A 80 8.28 6.90 15.96
C ILE A 80 6.93 6.21 16.25
N GLY A 81 6.96 5.29 17.21
CA GLY A 81 5.82 4.46 17.60
C GLY A 81 5.85 3.09 16.91
N GLN A 82 5.02 2.17 17.41
CA GLN A 82 5.02 0.78 16.95
C GLN A 82 4.70 0.64 15.45
N GLN A 83 3.88 1.54 14.90
CA GLN A 83 3.55 1.60 13.47
C GLN A 83 4.07 2.88 12.82
N CYS A 84 5.06 3.56 13.40
CA CYS A 84 5.61 4.80 12.85
C CYS A 84 4.56 5.92 12.68
N GLN A 85 3.51 5.92 13.50
CA GLN A 85 2.36 6.81 13.37
C GLN A 85 2.57 8.20 13.97
N VAL A 86 3.65 8.40 14.73
CA VAL A 86 3.99 9.66 15.40
C VAL A 86 5.20 10.29 14.71
N GLN A 87 5.24 11.62 14.60
CA GLN A 87 6.34 12.40 14.04
C GLN A 87 7.09 13.15 15.16
#